data_AF-A0A923YYN1-F1
#
_entry.id   AF-A0A923YYN1-F1
#
_cell.length_a   1.000
_cell.length_b   1.000
_cell.length_c   1.000
_cell.angle_alpha   90.00
_cell.angle_beta   90.00
_cell.angle_gamma   90.00
#
_symmetry.space_group_name_H-M   'P 1'
#
loop_
_entity.id
_entity.type
_entity.pdbx_description
1 polymer ?
#
loop_
_entity_poly.entity_id
_entity_poly.type
_entity_poly.pdbx_seq_one_letter_code
_entity_poly.pdbx_strand_id
1 'polypeptide(L)'
;MNIQQLYEFCLTQKGATEHFPFDKDTLVLKVGGKIFALTSLSDWENNDARINLKCDPNAALQLRSNFEGIQPGFHMNKTHWNTIFINSDVSDKMVYDLITDSYNLVYKSLSKKNQTEITSL
;
A
#
# COMPACT_ATOMS: atom_id res chain seq x y z
N MET A 1 14.54 0.15 2.52
CA MET A 1 14.31 -0.42 1.16
C MET A 1 14.33 0.65 0.08
N ASN A 2 14.53 0.25 -1.18
CA ASN A 2 14.37 1.11 -2.38
C ASN A 2 13.04 0.84 -3.11
N ILE A 3 12.73 1.64 -4.14
CA ILE A 3 11.45 1.55 -4.85
C ILE A 3 11.28 0.24 -5.60
N GLN A 4 12.35 -0.31 -6.17
CA GLN A 4 12.33 -1.58 -6.89
C GLN A 4 11.94 -2.73 -5.96
N GLN A 5 12.56 -2.80 -4.77
CA GLN A 5 12.25 -3.81 -3.76
C GLN A 5 10.80 -3.72 -3.28
N LEU A 6 10.31 -2.49 -3.04
CA LEU A 6 8.93 -2.27 -2.62
C LEU A 6 7.94 -2.69 -3.71
N TYR A 7 8.22 -2.31 -4.96
CA TYR A 7 7.41 -2.66 -6.12
C TYR A 7 7.36 -4.17 -6.34
N GLU A 8 8.51 -4.83 -6.37
CA GLU A 8 8.63 -6.29 -6.52
C GLU A 8 7.87 -7.00 -5.40
N PHE A 9 8.01 -6.54 -4.15
CA PHE A 9 7.28 -7.13 -3.03
C PHE A 9 5.77 -7.00 -3.20
N CYS A 10 5.27 -5.85 -3.63
CA CYS A 10 3.84 -5.69 -3.88
C CYS A 10 3.33 -6.61 -5.00
N LEU A 11 4.16 -6.89 -6.02
CA LEU A 11 3.82 -7.83 -7.10
C LEU A 11 3.88 -9.30 -6.67
N THR A 12 4.52 -9.62 -5.54
CA THR A 12 4.41 -10.98 -4.97
C THR A 12 3.02 -11.29 -4.43
N GLN A 13 2.19 -10.27 -4.17
CA GLN A 13 0.82 -10.47 -3.70
C GLN A 13 -0.03 -11.05 -4.85
N LYS A 14 -0.69 -12.18 -4.62
CA LYS A 14 -1.38 -12.92 -5.70
C LYS A 14 -2.44 -12.05 -6.40
N GLY A 15 -2.39 -12.00 -7.73
CA GLY A 15 -3.32 -11.18 -8.52
C GLY A 15 -3.10 -9.67 -8.39
N ALA A 16 -1.94 -9.23 -7.89
CA ALA A 16 -1.53 -7.84 -7.96
C ALA A 16 -1.32 -7.40 -9.42
N THR A 17 -1.74 -6.18 -9.73
CA THR A 17 -1.56 -5.54 -11.03
C THR A 17 -1.17 -4.08 -10.86
N GLU A 18 -0.33 -3.58 -11.76
CA GLU A 18 0.12 -2.19 -11.79
C GLU A 18 -0.69 -1.32 -12.76
N HIS A 19 -0.88 -0.06 -12.39
CA HIS A 19 -1.65 0.91 -13.16
C HIS A 19 -1.12 2.33 -12.92
N PHE A 20 -1.37 3.20 -13.89
CA PHE A 20 -1.13 4.65 -13.82
C PHE A 20 -2.43 5.39 -14.16
N PRO A 21 -3.46 5.29 -13.31
CA PRO A 21 -4.82 5.74 -13.66
C PRO A 21 -5.01 7.26 -13.57
N PHE A 22 -4.06 7.99 -12.96
CA PHE A 22 -4.18 9.42 -12.70
C PHE A 22 -3.26 10.25 -13.61
N ASP A 23 -2.00 9.82 -13.71
CA ASP A 23 -0.93 10.47 -14.46
C ASP A 23 0.17 9.43 -14.74
N LYS A 24 1.33 9.86 -15.25
CA LYS A 24 2.47 8.97 -15.56
C LYS A 24 3.40 8.70 -14.37
N ASP A 25 3.09 9.25 -13.20
CA ASP A 25 3.97 9.28 -12.02
C ASP A 25 3.42 8.46 -10.85
N THR A 26 2.10 8.47 -10.66
CA THR A 26 1.44 7.79 -9.55
C THR A 26 1.25 6.32 -9.89
N LEU A 27 2.19 5.49 -9.43
CA LEU A 27 2.07 4.03 -9.47
C LEU A 27 0.96 3.57 -8.53
N VAL A 28 -0.02 2.84 -9.08
CA VAL A 28 -1.15 2.30 -8.33
C VAL A 28 -1.18 0.78 -8.47
N LEU A 29 -1.13 0.08 -7.34
CA LEU A 29 -1.21 -1.38 -7.30
C LEU A 29 -2.58 -1.84 -6.80
N LYS A 30 -3.14 -2.80 -7.53
CA LYS A 30 -4.51 -3.26 -7.36
C LYS A 30 -4.60 -4.77 -7.25
N VAL A 31 -5.59 -5.24 -6.48
CA VAL A 31 -6.03 -6.64 -6.45
C VAL A 31 -7.51 -6.69 -6.82
N GLY A 32 -7.86 -7.51 -7.81
CA GLY A 32 -9.23 -7.61 -8.31
C GLY A 32 -9.84 -6.26 -8.73
N GLY A 33 -9.02 -5.38 -9.30
CA GLY A 33 -9.42 -4.03 -9.74
C GLY A 33 -9.53 -2.98 -8.63
N LYS A 34 -9.31 -3.33 -7.36
CA LYS A 34 -9.32 -2.38 -6.23
C LYS A 34 -7.91 -2.06 -5.74
N ILE A 35 -7.66 -0.79 -5.42
CA ILE A 35 -6.36 -0.28 -4.97
C ILE A 35 -6.03 -0.77 -3.57
N PHE A 36 -4.81 -1.29 -3.37
CA PHE A 36 -4.24 -1.58 -2.05
C PHE A 36 -2.94 -0.81 -1.77
N ALA A 37 -2.25 -0.33 -2.79
CA ALA A 37 -1.04 0.46 -2.63
C ALA A 37 -0.97 1.53 -3.70
N LEU A 38 -0.43 2.70 -3.37
CA LEU A 38 -0.06 3.71 -4.36
C LEU A 38 1.11 4.57 -3.87
N THR A 39 1.96 4.97 -4.80
CA THR A 39 3.14 5.78 -4.55
C THR A 39 3.43 6.68 -5.75
N SER A 40 3.96 7.87 -5.51
CA SER A 40 4.53 8.72 -6.56
C SER A 40 5.95 8.24 -6.88
N LEU A 41 6.34 8.14 -8.14
CA LEU A 41 7.72 7.82 -8.52
C LEU A 41 8.64 9.03 -8.29
N SER A 42 8.17 10.22 -8.64
CA SER A 42 8.91 11.48 -8.48
C SER A 42 9.16 11.83 -7.01
N ASP A 43 8.24 11.53 -6.08
CA ASP A 43 8.50 11.68 -4.65
C ASP A 43 9.72 10.82 -4.22
N TRP A 44 9.83 9.59 -4.71
CA TRP A 44 10.99 8.73 -4.41
C TRP A 44 12.30 9.26 -5.01
N GLU A 45 12.26 9.79 -6.23
CA GLU A 45 13.43 10.43 -6.86
C GLU A 45 13.90 11.68 -6.09
N ASN A 46 12.96 12.38 -5.44
CA ASN A 46 13.21 13.59 -4.66
C ASN A 46 13.49 13.34 -3.17
N ASN A 47 13.82 12.10 -2.78
CA ASN A 47 14.09 11.68 -1.40
C ASN A 47 12.88 11.81 -0.44
N ASP A 48 11.66 11.84 -0.96
CA ASP A 48 10.41 11.78 -0.19
C ASP A 48 9.74 10.39 -0.34
N ALA A 49 10.55 9.33 -0.19
CA ALA A 49 10.11 7.96 -0.41
C ALA A 49 8.99 7.57 0.57
N ARG A 50 7.78 7.38 0.03
CA ARG A 50 6.59 7.06 0.84
C ARG A 50 5.59 6.23 0.04
N ILE A 51 4.69 5.54 0.75
CA ILE A 51 3.62 4.75 0.14
C ILE A 51 2.31 4.92 0.90
N ASN A 52 1.21 5.01 0.17
CA ASN A 52 -0.13 5.01 0.73
C ASN A 52 -0.69 3.59 0.77
N LEU A 53 -1.09 3.13 1.97
CA LEU A 53 -1.61 1.80 2.22
C LEU A 53 -2.97 1.86 2.92
N LYS A 54 -3.85 0.92 2.56
CA LYS A 54 -5.12 0.68 3.24
C LYS A 54 -4.81 0.16 4.65
N CYS A 55 -5.55 0.62 5.64
CA CYS A 55 -5.41 0.20 7.02
C CYS A 55 -6.79 -0.09 7.65
N ASP A 56 -6.77 -0.93 8.69
CA ASP A 56 -7.91 -1.10 9.58
C ASP A 56 -8.08 0.19 10.39
N PRO A 57 -9.26 0.84 10.38
CA PRO A 57 -9.52 2.04 11.18
C PRO A 57 -9.21 1.88 12.67
N ASN A 58 -9.37 0.68 13.23
CA ASN A 58 -9.10 0.40 14.64
C ASN A 58 -7.60 0.42 14.94
N ALA A 59 -6.76 0.06 13.98
CA ALA A 59 -5.30 0.05 14.12
C ALA A 59 -4.65 1.37 13.65
N ALA A 60 -5.33 2.14 12.80
CA ALA A 60 -4.77 3.32 12.13
C ALA A 60 -4.22 4.37 13.12
N LEU A 61 -4.95 4.66 14.19
CA LEU A 61 -4.53 5.65 15.20
C LEU A 61 -3.36 5.15 16.05
N GLN A 62 -3.36 3.87 16.41
CA GLN A 62 -2.28 3.28 17.20
C GLN A 62 -0.97 3.28 16.41
N LEU A 63 -1.01 2.90 15.12
CA LEU A 63 0.16 2.93 14.24
C LEU A 63 0.76 4.35 14.14
N ARG A 64 -0.07 5.37 13.93
CA ARG A 64 0.37 6.78 13.88
C ARG A 64 0.91 7.31 15.21
N SER A 65 0.47 6.73 16.33
CA SER A 65 0.95 7.12 17.66
C SER A 65 2.29 6.48 17.99
N ASN A 66 2.56 5.31 17.40
CA ASN A 66 3.77 4.54 17.67
C ASN A 66 4.93 4.86 16.73
N PHE A 67 4.66 5.48 15.57
CA PHE A 67 5.66 5.74 14.53
C PHE A 67 5.47 7.13 13.91
N GLU A 68 6.52 7.94 13.91
CA GLU A 68 6.55 9.26 13.26
C GLU A 68 6.45 9.13 11.73
N GLY A 69 7.01 8.06 11.17
CA GLY A 69 6.95 7.72 9.75
C GLY A 69 5.58 7.23 9.28
N ILE A 70 4.57 7.11 10.15
CA ILE A 70 3.20 6.74 9.78
C ILE A 70 2.28 7.93 9.98
N GLN A 71 1.79 8.49 8.87
CA GLN A 71 0.94 9.68 8.85
C GLN A 71 -0.46 9.38 8.28
N PRO A 72 -1.45 10.26 8.51
CA PRO A 72 -2.74 10.15 7.84
C PRO A 72 -2.60 10.14 6.31
N GLY A 73 -3.34 9.25 5.64
CA GLY A 73 -3.22 9.06 4.19
C GLY A 73 -3.31 10.35 3.36
N PHE A 74 -2.23 10.67 2.65
CA PHE A 74 -2.12 11.80 1.72
C PHE A 74 -3.09 11.63 0.56
N HIS A 75 -3.93 12.63 0.29
CA HIS A 75 -5.02 12.60 -0.72
C HIS A 75 -6.02 11.42 -0.60
N MET A 76 -5.99 10.66 0.49
CA MET A 76 -6.85 9.51 0.73
C MET A 76 -7.78 9.74 1.93
N ASN A 77 -8.76 8.85 2.10
CA ASN A 77 -9.59 8.83 3.30
C ASN A 77 -8.75 8.44 4.51
N LYS A 78 -8.48 9.41 5.40
CA LYS A 78 -7.61 9.28 6.57
C LYS A 78 -8.13 8.33 7.65
N THR A 79 -9.36 7.84 7.56
CA THR A 79 -9.85 6.77 8.44
C THR A 79 -9.35 5.40 7.97
N HIS A 80 -9.15 5.23 6.66
CA HIS A 80 -8.87 3.94 6.05
C HIS A 80 -7.49 3.84 5.41
N TRP A 81 -6.71 4.93 5.41
CA TRP A 81 -5.42 4.99 4.73
C TRP A 81 -4.37 5.68 5.57
N ASN A 82 -3.16 5.14 5.51
CA ASN A 82 -1.94 5.71 6.08
C ASN A 82 -0.94 5.99 4.95
N THR A 83 -0.17 7.06 5.12
CA THR A 83 1.08 7.29 4.37
C THR A 83 2.22 6.77 5.22
N ILE A 84 3.04 5.88 4.68
CA ILE A 84 4.21 5.30 5.34
C ILE A 84 5.45 5.88 4.66
N PHE A 85 6.25 6.62 5.42
CA PHE A 85 7.56 7.10 4.98
C PHE A 85 8.57 5.97 5.08
N ILE A 86 9.30 5.72 4.00
CA ILE A 86 10.24 4.62 3.87
C ILE A 86 11.62 5.06 4.40
N ASN A 87 12.36 4.12 4.99
CA ASN A 87 13.65 4.40 5.67
C ASN A 87 13.51 5.43 6.82
N SER A 88 12.35 5.44 7.46
CA SER A 88 12.05 6.22 8.67
C SER A 88 12.21 5.35 9.93
N ASP A 89 11.49 5.67 11.01
CA ASP A 89 11.37 4.82 12.21
C ASP A 89 10.54 3.55 11.99
N VAL A 90 9.95 3.37 10.79
CA VAL A 90 9.27 2.15 10.37
C VAL A 90 10.25 1.20 9.68
N SER A 91 10.53 0.06 10.32
CA SER A 91 11.43 -0.95 9.75
C SER A 91 10.93 -1.52 8.42
N ASP A 92 11.84 -1.93 7.53
CA ASP A 92 11.48 -2.54 6.24
C ASP A 92 10.56 -3.76 6.38
N LYS A 93 10.80 -4.59 7.41
CA LYS A 93 9.93 -5.73 7.70
C LYS A 93 8.49 -5.27 7.98
N MET A 94 8.34 -4.22 8.79
CA MET A 94 7.02 -3.69 9.12
C MET A 94 6.33 -3.08 7.90
N VAL A 95 7.06 -2.42 7.02
CA VAL A 95 6.50 -1.93 5.74
C VAL A 95 5.94 -3.10 4.91
N TYR A 96 6.67 -4.21 4.81
CA TYR A 96 6.18 -5.41 4.12
C TYR A 96 4.93 -6.00 4.79
N ASP A 97 4.91 -6.10 6.12
CA ASP A 97 3.74 -6.56 6.86
C ASP A 97 2.52 -5.64 6.59
N LEU A 98 2.70 -4.31 6.59
CA LEU A 98 1.66 -3.32 6.30
C LEU A 98 1.15 -3.41 4.84
N ILE A 99 2.02 -3.70 3.88
CA ILE A 99 1.63 -3.94 2.48
C ILE A 99 0.74 -5.18 2.40
N THR A 100 1.13 -6.27 3.05
CA THR A 100 0.35 -7.51 3.11
C THR A 100 -1.00 -7.30 3.80
N ASP A 101 -1.05 -6.55 4.90
CA ASP A 101 -2.30 -6.22 5.58
C ASP A 101 -3.23 -5.38 4.70
N SER A 102 -2.68 -4.37 4.01
CA SER A 102 -3.42 -3.55 3.06
C SER A 102 -4.02 -4.41 1.93
N TYR A 103 -3.21 -5.29 1.32
CA TYR A 103 -3.67 -6.24 0.31
C TYR A 103 -4.79 -7.12 0.86
N ASN A 104 -4.62 -7.70 2.05
CA ASN A 104 -5.59 -8.61 2.66
C ASN A 104 -6.93 -7.91 2.94
N LEU A 105 -6.90 -6.67 3.44
CA LEU A 105 -8.12 -5.86 3.65
C LEU A 105 -8.88 -5.64 2.35
N VAL A 106 -8.16 -5.32 1.27
CA VAL A 106 -8.78 -5.08 -0.04
C VAL A 106 -9.29 -6.37 -0.66
N TYR A 107 -8.50 -7.44 -0.63
CA TYR A 107 -8.88 -8.77 -1.13
C TYR A 107 -10.13 -9.31 -0.42
N LYS A 108 -10.18 -9.22 0.92
CA LYS A 108 -11.36 -9.64 1.71
C LYS A 108 -12.62 -8.84 1.37
N SER A 109 -12.48 -7.62 0.85
CA SER A 109 -13.60 -6.78 0.40
C SER A 109 -14.12 -7.12 -1.00
N LEU A 110 -13.48 -8.04 -1.73
CA LEU A 110 -13.92 -8.49 -3.05
C LEU A 110 -15.09 -9.48 -2.93
N SER A 111 -15.82 -9.67 -4.02
CA SER A 111 -16.83 -10.72 -4.10
C SER A 111 -16.17 -12.11 -3.95
N LYS A 112 -16.94 -13.11 -3.49
CA LYS A 112 -16.43 -14.48 -3.38
C LYS A 112 -15.95 -15.04 -4.73
N LYS A 113 -16.64 -14.71 -5.82
CA LYS A 113 -16.21 -15.04 -7.17
C LYS A 113 -14.80 -14.50 -7.47
N ASN A 114 -14.57 -13.21 -7.28
CA ASN A 114 -13.27 -12.59 -7.55
C ASN A 114 -12.17 -13.16 -6.63
N GLN A 115 -12.50 -13.44 -5.37
CA GLN A 115 -11.57 -14.07 -4.42
C GLN A 115 -11.10 -15.44 -4.96
N THR A 116 -12.03 -16.28 -5.40
CA THR A 116 -11.73 -17.61 -5.96
C THR A 116 -10.93 -17.53 -7.25
N GLU A 117 -11.29 -16.63 -8.17
CA GLU A 117 -10.56 -16.41 -9.42
C GLU A 117 -9.10 -16.05 -9.14
N ILE A 118 -8.86 -15.11 -8.23
CA ILE A 118 -7.51 -14.71 -7.83
C ILE A 118 -6.76 -15.85 -7.15
N THR A 119 -7.39 -16.61 -6.24
CA THR A 119 -6.72 -17.73 -5.55
C THR A 119 -6.26 -18.82 -6.52
N SER A 120 -6.97 -18.98 -7.64
CA SER A 120 -6.73 -20.02 -8.65
C SER A 120 -5.65 -19.66 -9.68
N LEU A 121 -5.07 -18.45 -9.61
CA LEU A 121 -3.87 -18.06 -10.36
C LEU A 121 -2.62 -18.77 -9.82
#